data_AF-A0A453F1L9-F1
#
_entry.id   AF-A0A453F1L9-F1
#
_cell.length_a   1.000
_cell.length_b   1.000
_cell.length_c   1.000
_cell.angle_alpha   90.00
_cell.angle_beta   90.00
_cell.angle_gamma   90.00
#
_symmetry.space_group_name_H-M   'P 1'
#
loop_
_entity.id
_entity.type
_entity.pdbx_description
1 polymer ?
#
loop_
_entity_poly.entity_id
_entity_poly.type
_entity_poly.pdbx_seq_one_letter_code
_entity_poly.pdbx_strand_id
1 'polypeptide(L)'
;YSYPPSTSVLHLNPAAHLTATRVLFCRLLCSQRYSLASSGVRAEVVEAFDINDVANDVYEHNFGHRPCQGNIQTLTAGDLDKYKAHAWLLSPPCQPYTRQGLQKHSADARAFSFIKILNLMQNMSFPPQMLFVENVVGFEVSDTHDQLLAVLSTLSFNTQEFILSPLQFGVPYSRPRYFCLAKQESMCFPNPSVNDKLLRTPTCLTLNTTRTQNSYDQNEDDLEVVCNPIRNFLEAQSIGDKESSAIISDFKEADGCTPIETASHDYTVPLSLIERWGNAMDIVYPESKRCCCFTKSYYRYVKGTGSVLVTSKVRLFSFLSSVPVFSFFAPLTLWCHLIIFTIPYFVIMFFKL
;
A
#
# COMPACT_ATOMS: atom_id res chain seq x y z
N TYR A 1 -5.83 -9.72 24.72
CA TYR A 1 -4.75 -9.61 25.71
C TYR A 1 -3.91 -8.39 25.37
N SER A 2 -3.94 -7.42 26.27
CA SER A 2 -3.23 -6.14 26.23
C SER A 2 -1.73 -6.39 26.38
N TYR A 3 -0.93 -5.96 25.41
CA TYR A 3 0.53 -5.86 25.56
C TYR A 3 0.94 -4.37 25.57
N PRO A 4 2.00 -4.01 26.32
CA PRO A 4 2.21 -2.67 26.83
C PRO A 4 2.82 -1.74 25.76
N PRO A 5 2.62 -0.42 25.88
CA PRO A 5 3.23 0.55 24.98
C PRO A 5 4.69 0.74 25.39
N SER A 6 5.64 0.13 24.68
CA SER A 6 7.03 0.56 24.74
C SER A 6 7.18 1.86 23.95
N THR A 7 6.66 2.93 24.53
CA THR A 7 6.80 4.30 24.04
C THR A 7 8.18 4.81 24.48
N SER A 8 9.17 4.79 23.59
CA SER A 8 10.25 5.77 23.65
C SER A 8 9.69 7.10 23.17
N VAL A 9 9.05 7.83 24.09
CA VAL A 9 8.61 9.22 23.89
C VAL A 9 9.87 10.06 23.73
N LEU A 10 10.24 10.37 22.48
CA LEU A 10 11.11 11.51 22.20
C LEU A 10 10.35 12.76 22.64
N HIS A 11 10.74 13.32 23.79
CA HIS A 11 10.25 14.61 24.26
C HIS A 11 10.58 15.69 23.23
N LEU A 12 9.58 16.10 22.45
CA LEU A 12 9.64 17.28 21.61
C LEU A 12 9.25 18.51 22.44
N ASN A 13 10.11 19.52 22.34
CA ASN A 13 10.07 20.80 23.04
C ASN A 13 8.74 21.55 22.79
N PRO A 14 7.98 21.98 23.82
CA PRO A 14 6.68 22.61 23.65
C PRO A 14 6.83 24.12 23.45
N ALA A 15 7.36 24.55 22.31
CA ALA A 15 7.46 25.98 21.99
C ALA A 15 7.53 26.23 20.48
N ALA A 16 6.45 25.94 19.76
CA ALA A 16 6.11 26.61 18.52
C ALA A 16 4.63 26.40 18.22
N HIS A 17 3.87 27.49 18.15
CA HIS A 17 2.56 27.53 17.49
C HIS A 17 2.73 27.26 15.99
N LEU A 18 3.17 26.05 15.61
CA LEU A 18 3.19 25.60 14.22
C LEU A 18 1.77 25.22 13.84
N THR A 19 1.22 25.93 12.85
CA THR A 19 0.01 25.58 12.11
C THR A 19 0.13 24.19 11.50
N ALA A 20 -0.95 23.42 11.48
CA ALA A 20 -0.97 22.09 10.89
C ALA A 20 -0.65 22.14 9.38
N THR A 21 0.06 21.13 8.88
CA THR A 21 0.32 21.00 7.44
C THR A 21 -0.97 20.65 6.72
N ARG A 22 -1.43 21.52 5.82
CA ARG A 22 -2.65 21.30 5.01
C ARG A 22 -2.35 20.35 3.87
N VAL A 23 -3.06 19.23 3.79
CA VAL A 23 -2.80 18.13 2.86
C VAL A 23 -3.97 17.88 1.93
N LEU A 24 -3.69 17.72 0.64
CA LEU A 24 -4.65 17.38 -0.41
C LEU A 24 -4.32 16.01 -1.00
N PHE A 25 -5.35 15.16 -1.17
CA PHE A 25 -5.21 13.80 -1.72
C PHE A 25 -5.85 13.64 -3.10
N CYS A 26 -5.19 12.89 -3.99
CA CYS A 26 -5.76 12.46 -5.27
C CYS A 26 -5.57 10.95 -5.52
N ARG A 27 -6.69 10.21 -5.68
CA ARG A 27 -6.79 8.82 -6.19
C ARG A 27 -6.18 7.64 -5.40
N LEU A 28 -5.61 7.83 -4.20
CA LEU A 28 -5.46 6.75 -3.21
C LEU A 28 -5.74 7.27 -1.80
N LEU A 29 -7.01 7.23 -1.43
CA LEU A 29 -7.50 8.04 -0.34
C LEU A 29 -7.29 7.37 1.04
N CYS A 30 -7.67 6.11 1.21
CA CYS A 30 -7.62 5.49 2.54
C CYS A 30 -6.19 5.20 3.00
N SER A 31 -5.39 4.53 2.18
CA SER A 31 -4.05 4.09 2.58
C SER A 31 -3.13 5.27 2.86
N GLN A 32 -3.13 6.29 2.02
CA GLN A 32 -2.29 7.47 2.23
C GLN A 32 -2.76 8.29 3.45
N ARG A 33 -4.06 8.36 3.75
CA ARG A 33 -4.57 9.00 4.97
C ARG A 33 -4.19 8.24 6.25
N TYR A 34 -4.28 6.91 6.25
CA TYR A 34 -3.77 6.10 7.35
C TYR A 34 -2.25 6.26 7.53
N SER A 35 -1.52 6.40 6.42
CA SER A 35 -0.08 6.61 6.42
C SER A 35 0.31 7.97 6.98
N LEU A 36 -0.44 9.03 6.62
CA LEU A 36 -0.33 10.36 7.20
C LEU A 36 -0.62 10.35 8.71
N ALA A 37 -1.69 9.67 9.15
CA ALA A 37 -2.00 9.56 10.58
C ALA A 37 -0.89 8.83 11.35
N SER A 38 -0.38 7.74 10.78
CA SER A 38 0.71 6.95 11.35
C SER A 38 2.07 7.68 11.37
N SER A 39 2.22 8.73 10.55
CA SER A 39 3.41 9.60 10.55
C SER A 39 3.65 10.34 11.86
N GLY A 40 2.60 10.59 12.64
CA GLY A 40 2.68 11.45 13.82
C GLY A 40 2.94 12.93 13.47
N VAL A 41 2.88 13.30 12.19
CA VAL A 41 2.99 14.69 11.75
C VAL A 41 1.67 15.39 12.01
N ARG A 42 1.75 16.63 12.51
CA ARG A 42 0.56 17.48 12.69
C ARG A 42 0.09 17.98 11.32
N ALA A 43 -0.81 17.21 10.71
CA ALA A 43 -1.39 17.51 9.41
C ALA A 43 -2.91 17.57 9.48
N GLU A 44 -3.48 18.45 8.66
CA GLU A 44 -4.92 18.59 8.43
C GLU A 44 -5.20 18.20 6.98
N VAL A 45 -6.11 17.26 6.77
CA VAL A 45 -6.57 16.90 5.43
C VAL A 45 -7.61 17.92 4.99
N VAL A 46 -7.26 18.78 4.04
CA VAL A 46 -8.15 19.87 3.60
C VAL A 46 -9.14 19.42 2.52
N GLU A 47 -8.75 18.45 1.68
CA GLU A 47 -9.64 17.82 0.72
C GLU A 47 -9.06 16.51 0.18
N ALA A 48 -9.93 15.65 -0.35
CA ALA A 48 -9.63 14.42 -1.07
C ALA A 48 -10.45 14.34 -2.37
N PHE A 49 -9.85 13.81 -3.45
CA PHE A 49 -10.51 13.63 -4.74
C PHE A 49 -10.41 12.19 -5.24
N ASP A 50 -11.55 11.60 -5.60
CA ASP A 50 -11.64 10.34 -6.36
C ASP A 50 -12.95 10.27 -7.15
N ILE A 51 -12.89 9.66 -8.33
CA ILE A 51 -14.05 9.49 -9.22
C ILE A 51 -14.87 8.24 -8.85
N ASN A 52 -14.28 7.30 -8.11
CA ASN A 52 -14.91 6.04 -7.75
C ASN A 52 -15.78 6.20 -6.50
N ASP A 53 -17.09 6.14 -6.70
CA ASP A 53 -18.09 6.29 -5.65
C ASP A 53 -17.94 5.26 -4.52
N VAL A 54 -17.66 4.00 -4.85
CA VAL A 54 -17.44 2.94 -3.85
C VAL A 54 -16.18 3.21 -3.02
N ALA A 55 -15.14 3.79 -3.63
CA ALA A 55 -13.95 4.18 -2.89
C ALA A 55 -14.23 5.37 -1.95
N ASN A 56 -15.11 6.28 -2.37
CA ASN A 56 -15.56 7.42 -1.56
C ASN A 56 -16.41 6.96 -0.37
N ASP A 57 -17.30 5.98 -0.55
CA ASP A 57 -18.10 5.39 0.54
C ASP A 57 -17.20 4.77 1.61
N VAL A 58 -16.21 3.98 1.20
CA VAL A 58 -15.24 3.38 2.14
C VAL A 58 -14.45 4.47 2.86
N TYR A 59 -14.01 5.49 2.15
CA TYR A 59 -13.25 6.58 2.77
C TYR A 59 -14.10 7.37 3.78
N GLU A 60 -15.32 7.74 3.41
CA GLU A 60 -16.26 8.44 4.30
C GLU A 60 -16.56 7.61 5.55
N HIS A 61 -16.81 6.31 5.39
CA HIS A 61 -17.03 5.40 6.50
C HIS A 61 -15.88 5.39 7.51
N ASN A 62 -14.62 5.45 7.03
CA ASN A 62 -13.44 5.40 7.90
C ASN A 62 -13.07 6.75 8.52
N PHE A 63 -13.41 7.87 7.87
CA PHE A 63 -12.87 9.19 8.23
C PHE A 63 -13.90 10.30 8.45
N GLY A 64 -15.20 10.03 8.25
CA GLY A 64 -16.27 11.01 8.36
C GLY A 64 -16.18 12.18 7.37
N HIS A 65 -15.32 12.07 6.35
CA HIS A 65 -15.10 13.08 5.31
C HIS A 65 -15.33 12.42 3.96
N ARG A 66 -16.37 12.80 3.22
CA ARG A 66 -16.57 12.26 1.86
C ARG A 66 -15.66 12.98 0.88
N PRO A 67 -14.84 12.27 0.09
CA PRO A 67 -14.04 12.89 -0.95
C PRO A 67 -14.91 13.58 -2.01
N CYS A 68 -14.40 14.66 -2.59
CA CYS A 68 -14.98 15.30 -3.76
C CYS A 68 -15.04 14.33 -4.94
N GLN A 69 -16.25 13.88 -5.26
CA GLN A 69 -16.52 13.01 -6.40
C GLN A 69 -16.56 13.82 -7.70
N GLY A 70 -15.44 13.85 -8.42
CA GLY A 70 -15.34 14.63 -9.64
C GLY A 70 -14.18 14.21 -10.51
N ASN A 71 -14.28 14.51 -11.81
CA ASN A 71 -13.13 14.40 -12.69
C ASN A 71 -12.17 15.54 -12.36
N ILE A 72 -11.02 15.20 -11.77
CA ILE A 72 -9.91 16.11 -11.46
C ILE A 72 -9.56 17.04 -12.64
N GLN A 73 -9.81 16.63 -13.88
CA GLN A 73 -9.56 17.45 -15.07
C GLN A 73 -10.39 18.74 -15.14
N THR A 74 -11.52 18.83 -14.42
CA THR A 74 -12.37 20.02 -14.37
C THR A 74 -11.87 21.07 -13.38
N LEU A 75 -10.88 20.74 -12.54
CA LEU A 75 -10.32 21.67 -11.57
C LEU A 75 -9.52 22.77 -12.27
N THR A 76 -9.61 23.98 -11.72
CA THR A 76 -8.77 25.11 -12.11
C THR A 76 -7.71 25.41 -11.05
N ALA A 77 -6.69 26.20 -11.40
CA ALA A 77 -5.67 26.62 -10.44
C ALA A 77 -6.28 27.42 -9.28
N GLY A 78 -7.26 28.29 -9.59
CA GLY A 78 -8.00 29.05 -8.59
C GLY A 78 -8.86 28.19 -7.66
N ASP A 79 -9.37 27.04 -8.14
CA ASP A 79 -10.06 26.09 -7.26
C ASP A 79 -9.10 25.42 -6.28
N LEU A 80 -7.89 25.08 -6.74
CA LEU A 80 -6.85 24.47 -5.92
C LEU A 80 -6.27 25.46 -4.90
N ASP A 81 -6.10 26.72 -5.29
CA ASP A 81 -5.61 27.80 -4.41
C ASP A 81 -6.51 28.02 -3.18
N LYS A 82 -7.83 27.77 -3.30
CA LYS A 82 -8.78 27.88 -2.17
C LYS A 82 -8.41 26.97 -1.00
N TYR A 83 -7.85 25.79 -1.29
CA TYR A 83 -7.48 24.83 -0.26
C TYR A 83 -6.21 25.20 0.49
N LYS A 84 -5.36 26.08 -0.07
CA LYS A 84 -4.07 26.49 0.51
C LYS A 84 -3.28 25.27 1.03
N ALA A 85 -3.27 24.20 0.25
CA ALA A 85 -2.64 22.95 0.65
C ALA A 85 -1.11 23.08 0.53
N HIS A 86 -0.39 22.79 1.61
CA HIS A 86 1.07 22.81 1.62
C HIS A 86 1.66 21.56 0.98
N ALA A 87 0.96 20.43 1.06
CA ALA A 87 1.42 19.14 0.54
C ALA A 87 0.34 18.43 -0.25
N TRP A 88 0.73 17.80 -1.35
CA TRP A 88 -0.14 16.98 -2.20
C TRP A 88 0.35 15.53 -2.22
N LEU A 89 -0.54 14.59 -1.93
CA LEU A 89 -0.25 13.16 -1.99
C LEU A 89 -1.09 12.55 -3.12
N LEU A 90 -0.39 12.01 -4.11
CA LEU A 90 -0.94 11.64 -5.40
C LEU A 90 -0.66 10.17 -5.71
N SER A 91 -1.68 9.46 -6.17
CA SER A 91 -1.53 8.15 -6.81
C SER A 91 -2.33 8.13 -8.10
N PRO A 92 -1.77 8.70 -9.19
CA PRO A 92 -2.45 8.74 -10.48
C PRO A 92 -2.69 7.32 -11.03
N PRO A 93 -3.65 7.15 -11.96
CA PRO A 93 -3.96 5.84 -12.52
C PRO A 93 -2.72 5.17 -13.15
N CYS A 94 -2.44 3.96 -12.68
CA CYS A 94 -1.25 3.19 -13.07
C CYS A 94 -1.39 2.37 -14.35
N GLN A 95 -2.63 2.23 -14.87
CA GLN A 95 -2.95 1.36 -16.00
C GLN A 95 -2.17 1.65 -17.31
N PRO A 96 -1.81 2.90 -17.66
CA PRO A 96 -1.04 3.20 -18.88
C PRO A 96 0.36 2.58 -18.88
N TYR A 97 0.93 2.34 -17.69
CA TYR A 97 2.34 2.02 -17.48
C TYR A 97 2.58 0.54 -17.12
N THR A 98 1.52 -0.27 -17.09
CA THR A 98 1.65 -1.70 -16.78
C THR A 98 2.27 -2.46 -17.95
N ARG A 99 3.14 -3.44 -17.66
CA ARG A 99 3.81 -4.30 -18.67
C ARG A 99 2.86 -5.01 -19.65
N GLN A 100 1.58 -5.19 -19.28
CA GLN A 100 0.54 -5.82 -20.10
C GLN A 100 -0.39 -4.81 -20.81
N GLY A 101 -0.16 -3.51 -20.64
CA GLY A 101 -0.92 -2.44 -21.31
C GLY A 101 -0.48 -2.20 -22.74
N LEU A 102 -1.29 -1.43 -23.49
CA LEU A 102 -1.02 -1.02 -24.89
C LEU A 102 0.21 -0.12 -25.06
N GLN A 103 1.00 0.12 -24.00
CA GLN A 103 2.18 1.00 -23.98
C GLN A 103 1.94 2.38 -24.61
N LYS A 104 0.70 2.91 -24.49
CA LYS A 104 0.32 4.22 -25.04
C LYS A 104 0.78 5.40 -24.16
N HIS A 105 1.34 5.13 -22.97
CA HIS A 105 1.95 6.14 -22.10
C HIS A 105 1.07 7.40 -21.94
N SER A 106 1.56 8.62 -22.25
CA SER A 106 0.80 9.87 -22.15
C SER A 106 -0.39 9.99 -23.11
N ALA A 107 -0.42 9.21 -24.21
CA ALA A 107 -1.55 9.19 -25.14
C ALA A 107 -2.77 8.43 -24.57
N ASP A 108 -2.63 7.84 -23.39
CA ASP A 108 -3.74 7.27 -22.65
C ASP A 108 -4.56 8.36 -21.95
N ALA A 109 -5.87 8.41 -22.22
CA ALA A 109 -6.79 9.36 -21.59
C ALA A 109 -6.74 9.32 -20.04
N ARG A 110 -6.28 8.20 -19.45
CA ARG A 110 -6.12 8.04 -18.01
C ARG A 110 -4.94 8.87 -17.47
N ALA A 111 -3.85 9.02 -18.23
CA ALA A 111 -2.69 9.83 -17.86
C ALA A 111 -2.98 11.34 -17.89
N PHE A 112 -3.93 11.78 -18.73
CA PHE A 112 -4.29 13.19 -18.89
C PHE A 112 -4.70 13.88 -17.58
N SER A 113 -5.37 13.16 -16.68
CA SER A 113 -5.75 13.70 -15.37
C SER A 113 -4.55 14.12 -14.52
N PHE A 114 -3.45 13.38 -14.60
CA PHE A 114 -2.23 13.67 -13.86
C PHE A 114 -1.45 14.82 -14.49
N ILE A 115 -1.26 14.79 -15.82
CA ILE A 115 -0.61 15.90 -16.55
C ILE A 115 -1.36 17.22 -16.35
N LYS A 116 -2.70 17.18 -16.34
CA LYS A 116 -3.51 18.37 -16.05
C LYS A 116 -3.21 18.93 -14.66
N ILE A 117 -3.15 18.11 -13.62
CA ILE A 117 -2.76 18.55 -12.26
C ILE A 117 -1.38 19.22 -12.27
N LEU A 118 -0.39 18.60 -12.92
CA LEU A 118 0.98 19.15 -12.97
C LEU A 118 1.01 20.51 -13.68
N ASN A 119 0.26 20.66 -14.78
CA ASN A 119 0.15 21.94 -15.48
C ASN A 119 -0.61 23.00 -14.67
N LEU A 120 -1.56 22.60 -13.82
CA LEU A 120 -2.23 23.54 -12.91
C LEU A 120 -1.26 24.11 -11.88
N MET A 121 -0.33 23.31 -11.34
CA MET A 121 0.66 23.78 -10.36
C MET A 121 1.47 24.97 -10.85
N GLN A 122 1.82 25.00 -12.14
CA GLN A 122 2.57 26.11 -12.75
C GLN A 122 1.79 27.42 -12.81
N ASN A 123 0.45 27.36 -12.71
CA ASN A 123 -0.45 28.49 -12.82
C ASN A 123 -1.12 28.86 -11.49
N MET A 124 -0.72 28.23 -10.39
CA MET A 124 -1.26 28.49 -9.06
C MET A 124 -0.59 29.69 -8.41
N SER A 125 -1.37 30.44 -7.63
CA SER A 125 -0.84 31.52 -6.79
C SER A 125 -0.14 30.97 -5.55
N PHE A 126 -0.62 29.84 -5.05
CA PHE A 126 -0.11 29.15 -3.87
C PHE A 126 0.14 27.67 -4.18
N PRO A 127 1.15 27.34 -5.03
CA PRO A 127 1.47 25.96 -5.33
C PRO A 127 1.88 25.20 -4.05
N PRO A 128 1.69 23.87 -4.00
CA PRO A 128 2.17 23.09 -2.86
C PRO A 128 3.68 23.24 -2.72
N GLN A 129 4.19 23.05 -1.51
CA GLN A 129 5.63 23.05 -1.22
C GLN A 129 6.19 21.62 -1.18
N MET A 130 5.32 20.62 -1.10
CA MET A 130 5.69 19.22 -1.04
C MET A 130 4.78 18.39 -1.94
N LEU A 131 5.35 17.46 -2.70
CA LEU A 131 4.62 16.49 -3.53
C LEU A 131 5.09 15.07 -3.20
N PHE A 132 4.14 14.17 -2.99
CA PHE A 132 4.39 12.74 -2.89
C PHE A 132 3.62 12.03 -4.00
N VAL A 133 4.32 11.24 -4.82
CA VAL A 133 3.70 10.46 -5.90
C VAL A 133 4.01 8.98 -5.71
N GLU A 134 2.99 8.12 -5.68
CA GLU A 134 3.14 6.67 -5.76
C GLU A 134 2.64 6.15 -7.11
N ASN A 135 3.37 5.21 -7.72
CA ASN A 135 2.99 4.58 -8.98
C ASN A 135 3.57 3.16 -9.12
N VAL A 136 3.26 2.48 -10.21
CA VAL A 136 3.81 1.15 -10.54
C VAL A 136 5.25 1.24 -11.07
N VAL A 137 6.01 0.16 -10.90
CA VAL A 137 7.29 -0.02 -11.60
C VAL A 137 7.06 -0.03 -13.10
N GLY A 138 7.90 0.71 -13.83
CA GLY A 138 7.73 1.07 -15.24
C GLY A 138 7.29 2.51 -15.43
N PHE A 139 6.79 3.20 -14.39
CA PHE A 139 6.49 4.62 -14.47
C PHE A 139 7.76 5.47 -14.64
N GLU A 140 8.88 5.07 -14.02
CA GLU A 140 10.16 5.80 -14.05
C GLU A 140 10.82 5.89 -15.43
N VAL A 141 10.30 5.16 -16.42
CA VAL A 141 10.76 5.20 -17.81
C VAL A 141 9.68 5.74 -18.75
N SER A 142 8.62 6.35 -18.20
CA SER A 142 7.49 6.86 -18.97
C SER A 142 7.65 8.34 -19.33
N ASP A 143 7.08 8.75 -20.46
CA ASP A 143 6.96 10.15 -20.86
C ASP A 143 6.21 11.04 -19.84
N THR A 144 5.38 10.43 -18.99
CA THR A 144 4.60 11.12 -17.96
C THR A 144 5.48 11.41 -16.76
N HIS A 145 6.45 10.54 -16.48
CA HIS A 145 7.48 10.76 -15.49
C HIS A 145 8.45 11.87 -15.94
N ASP A 146 8.86 11.89 -17.21
CA ASP A 146 9.66 13.00 -17.75
C ASP A 146 8.93 14.35 -17.58
N GLN A 147 7.63 14.39 -17.85
CA GLN A 147 6.80 15.58 -17.62
C GLN A 147 6.70 15.96 -16.15
N LEU A 148 6.56 14.98 -15.24
CA LEU A 148 6.58 15.22 -13.80
C LEU A 148 7.88 15.92 -13.36
N LEU A 149 9.04 15.35 -13.74
CA LEU A 149 10.34 15.92 -13.38
C LEU A 149 10.57 17.30 -14.00
N ALA A 150 10.15 17.51 -15.26
CA ALA A 150 10.25 18.82 -15.92
C ALA A 150 9.44 19.91 -15.19
N VAL A 151 8.21 19.60 -14.78
CA VAL A 151 7.37 20.54 -14.02
C VAL A 151 7.95 20.81 -12.63
N LEU A 152 8.39 19.77 -11.92
CA LEU A 152 9.03 19.92 -10.60
C LEU A 152 10.30 20.77 -10.68
N SER A 153 11.13 20.54 -11.69
CA SER A 153 12.34 21.35 -11.94
C SER A 153 12.01 22.81 -12.22
N THR A 154 10.99 23.08 -13.05
CA THR A 154 10.53 24.45 -13.36
C THR A 154 10.04 25.20 -12.12
N LEU A 155 9.48 24.47 -11.15
CA LEU A 155 8.99 24.99 -9.88
C LEU A 155 10.02 24.97 -8.75
N SER A 156 11.30 24.72 -9.06
CA SER A 156 12.41 24.69 -8.10
C SER A 156 12.19 23.68 -6.97
N PHE A 157 11.78 22.46 -7.33
CA PHE A 157 11.74 21.33 -6.40
C PHE A 157 13.02 20.50 -6.49
N ASN A 158 13.50 20.07 -5.33
CA ASN A 158 14.39 18.92 -5.23
C ASN A 158 13.57 17.63 -5.24
N THR A 159 14.08 16.59 -5.88
CA THR A 159 13.40 15.28 -5.96
C THR A 159 14.25 14.16 -5.38
N GLN A 160 13.61 13.17 -4.78
CA GLN A 160 14.21 11.88 -4.42
C GLN A 160 13.28 10.76 -4.83
N GLU A 161 13.78 9.83 -5.63
CA GLU A 161 12.96 8.79 -6.24
C GLU A 161 13.33 7.42 -5.72
N PHE A 162 12.35 6.54 -5.61
CA PHE A 162 12.54 5.23 -5.02
C PHE A 162 11.72 4.18 -5.76
N ILE A 163 12.27 2.97 -5.90
CA ILE A 163 11.45 1.78 -6.10
C ILE A 163 11.67 0.82 -4.96
N LEU A 164 10.63 0.68 -4.15
CA LEU A 164 10.70 -0.04 -2.89
C LEU A 164 9.54 -1.02 -2.76
N SER A 165 9.76 -2.08 -1.99
CA SER A 165 8.83 -3.16 -1.73
C SER A 165 8.67 -3.34 -0.22
N PRO A 166 7.47 -3.71 0.27
CA PRO A 166 7.24 -4.07 1.68
C PRO A 166 8.25 -5.05 2.27
N LEU A 167 8.77 -5.95 1.45
CA LEU A 167 9.79 -6.94 1.85
C LEU A 167 11.00 -6.27 2.51
N GLN A 168 11.39 -5.09 2.04
CA GLN A 168 12.53 -4.33 2.55
C GLN A 168 12.27 -3.70 3.92
N PHE A 169 11.02 -3.75 4.41
CA PHE A 169 10.56 -3.24 5.70
C PHE A 169 10.08 -4.38 6.61
N GLY A 170 10.41 -5.63 6.29
CA GLY A 170 10.08 -6.80 7.10
C GLY A 170 8.61 -7.25 7.01
N VAL A 171 7.89 -6.79 5.98
CA VAL A 171 6.51 -7.19 5.69
C VAL A 171 6.50 -8.21 4.53
N PRO A 172 5.93 -9.42 4.69
CA PRO A 172 6.08 -10.55 3.77
C PRO A 172 5.21 -10.42 2.52
N TYR A 173 5.30 -9.29 1.82
CA TYR A 173 4.45 -8.93 0.70
C TYR A 173 5.24 -8.31 -0.45
N SER A 174 5.36 -9.02 -1.56
CA SER A 174 6.05 -8.50 -2.75
C SER A 174 5.14 -7.51 -3.47
N ARG A 175 5.41 -6.21 -3.28
CA ARG A 175 4.71 -5.12 -3.96
C ARG A 175 5.68 -3.97 -4.27
N PRO A 176 6.59 -4.16 -5.23
CA PRO A 176 7.46 -3.07 -5.66
C PRO A 176 6.61 -1.93 -6.25
N ARG A 177 6.87 -0.72 -5.80
CA ARG A 177 6.22 0.53 -6.24
C ARG A 177 7.24 1.62 -6.42
N TYR A 178 6.98 2.46 -7.41
CA TYR A 178 7.69 3.71 -7.62
C TYR A 178 7.15 4.77 -6.66
N PHE A 179 8.06 5.55 -6.08
CA PHE A 179 7.77 6.69 -5.24
C PHE A 179 8.60 7.89 -5.68
N CYS A 180 7.99 9.06 -5.79
CA CYS A 180 8.66 10.34 -5.95
C CYS A 180 8.35 11.22 -4.75
N LEU A 181 9.39 11.65 -4.04
CA LEU A 181 9.30 12.66 -3.01
C LEU A 181 9.86 13.95 -3.60
N ALA A 182 9.06 15.02 -3.62
CA ALA A 182 9.51 16.32 -4.05
C ALA A 182 9.27 17.35 -2.95
N LYS A 183 10.27 18.20 -2.71
CA LYS A 183 10.19 19.35 -1.80
C LYS A 183 10.70 20.58 -2.51
N GLN A 184 10.05 21.71 -2.26
CA GLN A 184 10.57 23.01 -2.70
C GLN A 184 12.01 23.17 -2.19
N GLU A 185 12.89 23.78 -2.99
CA GLU A 185 14.32 23.92 -2.70
C GLU A 185 14.60 24.50 -1.30
N SER A 186 13.73 25.40 -0.82
CA SER A 186 13.78 26.00 0.52
C SER A 186 13.60 25.01 1.69
N MET A 187 13.11 23.78 1.45
CA MET A 187 12.74 22.80 2.48
C MET A 187 13.70 21.60 2.59
N CYS A 188 14.89 21.66 1.97
CA CYS A 188 16.02 20.70 2.00
C CYS A 188 15.76 19.30 2.59
N PHE A 189 15.94 18.24 1.77
CA PHE A 189 15.96 16.88 2.29
C PHE A 189 17.15 16.66 3.27
N PRO A 190 17.02 15.75 4.26
CA PRO A 190 18.10 15.46 5.21
C PRO A 190 19.34 14.85 4.57
N ASN A 191 19.18 14.20 3.42
CA ASN A 191 20.28 13.67 2.63
C ASN A 191 20.25 14.25 1.20
N PRO A 192 20.80 15.45 0.97
CA PRO A 192 20.82 16.06 -0.37
C PRO A 192 21.68 15.28 -1.37
N SER A 193 22.58 14.41 -0.92
CA SER A 193 23.50 13.66 -1.82
C SER A 193 22.79 12.65 -2.71
N VAL A 194 21.53 12.34 -2.40
CA VAL A 194 20.68 11.43 -3.17
C VAL A 194 19.58 12.15 -3.95
N ASN A 195 19.61 13.48 -4.01
CA ASN A 195 18.70 14.23 -4.87
C ASN A 195 18.88 13.81 -6.34
N ASP A 196 17.76 13.78 -7.07
CA ASP A 196 17.65 13.47 -8.49
C ASP A 196 18.20 12.08 -8.85
N LYS A 197 18.18 11.17 -7.86
CA LYS A 197 18.54 9.75 -8.03
C LYS A 197 17.34 8.86 -7.76
N LEU A 198 17.24 7.79 -8.55
CA LEU A 198 16.34 6.67 -8.33
C LEU A 198 17.06 5.59 -7.49
N LEU A 199 16.57 5.39 -6.27
CA LEU A 199 17.13 4.42 -5.34
C LEU A 199 16.26 3.16 -5.24
N ARG A 200 16.90 2.00 -5.14
CA ARG A 200 16.22 0.70 -4.96
C ARG A 200 16.30 0.19 -3.53
N THR A 201 16.96 0.92 -2.63
CA THR A 201 17.17 0.52 -1.23
C THR A 201 16.73 1.62 -0.27
N PRO A 202 16.23 1.26 0.93
CA PRO A 202 15.85 2.24 1.94
C PRO A 202 17.05 2.78 2.75
N THR A 203 18.30 2.45 2.38
CA THR A 203 19.48 2.72 3.21
C THR A 203 19.71 4.21 3.45
N CYS A 204 19.47 5.06 2.44
CA CYS A 204 19.60 6.51 2.63
C CYS A 204 18.52 7.12 3.55
N LEU A 205 17.49 6.34 3.87
CA LEU A 205 16.31 6.75 4.65
C LEU A 205 16.46 6.37 6.12
N THR A 206 17.47 5.57 6.45
CA THR A 206 17.74 5.03 7.79
C THR A 206 18.99 5.61 8.45
N LEU A 207 19.56 6.68 7.89
CA LEU A 207 20.84 7.25 8.33
C LEU A 207 20.76 7.87 9.74
N ASN A 208 21.04 7.02 10.73
CA ASN A 208 22.13 7.28 11.67
C ASN A 208 23.43 6.82 10.99
N THR A 209 24.29 7.78 10.67
CA THR A 209 25.63 7.61 10.09
C THR A 209 26.48 6.60 10.87
N THR A 210 26.86 5.49 10.23
CA THR A 210 28.24 4.97 10.10
C THR A 210 28.20 3.60 9.43
N ARG A 211 28.30 3.55 8.10
CA ARG A 211 29.00 2.48 7.37
C ARG A 211 29.17 2.92 5.93
N THR A 212 30.34 3.45 5.64
CA THR A 212 30.91 3.53 4.30
C THR A 212 31.03 2.12 3.72
N GLN A 213 30.10 1.72 2.85
CA GLN A 213 30.40 0.71 1.83
C GLN A 213 29.80 1.16 0.49
N ASN A 214 30.72 1.58 -0.38
CA ASN A 214 30.54 1.67 -1.82
C ASN A 214 30.21 0.27 -2.35
N SER A 215 28.99 0.06 -2.82
CA SER A 215 28.67 -0.96 -3.83
C SER A 215 27.29 -0.64 -4.39
N TYR A 216 27.27 0.16 -5.47
CA TYR A 216 26.16 0.16 -6.42
C TYR A 216 26.16 -1.24 -7.07
N ASP A 217 25.01 -1.92 -7.01
CA ASP A 217 24.74 -3.31 -7.40
C ASP A 217 24.71 -4.27 -6.20
N GLN A 218 23.52 -4.40 -5.60
CA GLN A 218 23.18 -5.56 -4.80
C GLN A 218 21.92 -6.18 -5.38
N ASN A 219 22.04 -7.46 -5.75
CA ASN A 219 20.94 -8.31 -6.21
C ASN A 219 19.85 -8.38 -5.13
N GLU A 220 18.58 -8.48 -5.55
CA GLU A 220 17.42 -8.63 -4.65
C GLU A 220 17.55 -9.80 -3.65
N ASP A 221 18.44 -10.76 -3.92
CA ASP A 221 18.69 -11.94 -3.10
C ASP A 221 19.62 -11.71 -1.90
N ASP A 222 20.51 -10.70 -1.92
CA ASP A 222 21.53 -10.52 -0.86
C ASP A 222 21.11 -9.57 0.27
N LEU A 223 20.02 -8.80 0.07
CA LEU A 223 19.36 -8.07 1.14
C LEU A 223 18.21 -8.94 1.68
N GLU A 224 18.55 -10.08 2.28
CA GLU A 224 17.58 -10.85 3.07
C GLU A 224 17.30 -10.08 4.38
N VAL A 225 16.60 -8.94 4.24
CA VAL A 225 15.90 -8.28 5.33
C VAL A 225 15.05 -9.36 5.97
N VAL A 226 15.30 -9.63 7.25
CA VAL A 226 14.63 -10.68 8.02
C VAL A 226 13.15 -10.35 8.07
N CYS A 227 12.43 -10.87 7.09
CA CYS A 227 11.01 -10.61 6.93
C CYS A 227 10.24 -11.47 7.92
N ASN A 228 9.25 -10.87 8.58
CA ASN A 228 8.41 -11.59 9.52
C ASN A 228 7.59 -12.65 8.78
N PRO A 229 7.35 -13.83 9.39
CA PRO A 229 6.53 -14.86 8.77
C PRO A 229 5.08 -14.38 8.60
N ILE A 230 4.39 -14.87 7.57
CA ILE A 230 3.00 -14.51 7.25
C ILE A 230 2.07 -14.68 8.46
N ARG A 231 2.30 -15.68 9.32
CA ARG A 231 1.51 -15.92 10.54
C ARG A 231 1.39 -14.71 11.46
N ASN A 232 2.37 -13.81 11.47
CA ASN A 232 2.33 -12.58 12.27
C ASN A 232 1.31 -11.56 11.75
N PHE A 233 0.80 -11.74 10.53
CA PHE A 233 -0.15 -10.86 9.85
C PHE A 233 -1.51 -11.52 9.62
N LEU A 234 -1.70 -12.76 10.12
CA LEU A 234 -2.99 -13.43 10.09
C LEU A 234 -3.81 -13.00 11.32
N GLU A 235 -5.12 -12.80 11.12
CA GLU A 235 -6.04 -12.68 12.24
C GLU A 235 -5.96 -13.94 13.08
N ALA A 236 -5.73 -13.79 14.38
CA ALA A 236 -5.76 -14.90 15.30
C ALA A 236 -7.18 -15.48 15.28
N GLN A 237 -7.36 -16.64 14.65
CA GLN A 237 -8.58 -17.41 14.87
C GLN A 237 -8.63 -17.68 16.38
N SER A 238 -9.66 -17.19 17.04
CA SER A 238 -9.98 -17.56 18.41
C SER A 238 -10.41 -19.04 18.42
N ILE A 239 -9.45 -19.94 18.24
CA ILE A 239 -9.62 -21.36 18.45
C ILE A 239 -8.84 -21.64 19.72
N GLY A 240 -9.59 -21.83 20.81
CA GLY A 240 -9.04 -22.31 22.04
C GLY A 240 -8.29 -23.61 21.78
N ASP A 241 -7.07 -23.67 22.30
CA ASP A 241 -6.34 -24.91 22.53
C ASP A 241 -7.23 -25.85 23.35
N LYS A 242 -8.00 -26.69 22.67
CA LYS A 242 -8.49 -27.94 23.22
C LYS A 242 -8.22 -29.02 22.19
N GLU A 243 -7.13 -29.73 22.43
CA GLU A 243 -7.04 -31.14 22.10
C GLU A 243 -8.38 -31.80 22.44
N SER A 244 -9.10 -32.28 21.43
CA SER A 244 -10.23 -33.16 21.63
C SER A 244 -10.35 -34.06 20.42
N SER A 245 -9.69 -35.20 20.53
CA SER A 245 -10.16 -36.46 19.97
C SER A 245 -11.66 -36.61 20.29
N ALA A 246 -12.53 -36.37 19.31
CA ALA A 246 -13.95 -36.68 19.44
C ALA A 246 -14.37 -37.48 18.20
N ILE A 247 -14.69 -38.73 18.50
CA ILE A 247 -15.23 -39.77 17.63
C ILE A 247 -16.53 -39.25 16.99
N ILE A 248 -16.64 -39.35 15.67
CA ILE A 248 -17.90 -39.11 14.95
C ILE A 248 -18.83 -40.27 15.28
N SER A 249 -19.82 -40.05 16.13
CA SER A 249 -20.96 -40.95 16.31
C SER A 249 -22.20 -40.34 15.64
N ASP A 250 -22.68 -41.05 14.62
CA ASP A 250 -24.04 -41.14 14.10
C ASP A 250 -24.96 -39.91 14.17
N PHE A 251 -25.28 -39.38 12.98
CA PHE A 251 -26.43 -38.53 12.73
C PHE A 251 -27.73 -39.34 12.88
N LYS A 252 -28.58 -38.95 13.84
CA LYS A 252 -30.03 -39.13 13.76
C LYS A 252 -30.69 -37.76 13.74
N GLU A 253 -31.58 -37.58 12.77
CA GLU A 253 -32.46 -36.42 12.61
C GLU A 253 -33.42 -36.29 13.81
N ALA A 254 -33.57 -35.08 14.35
CA ALA A 254 -34.85 -34.47 14.73
C ALA A 254 -34.66 -33.05 15.28
N ASP A 255 -35.56 -32.16 14.83
CA ASP A 255 -36.10 -30.95 15.46
C ASP A 255 -35.20 -29.74 15.79
N GLY A 256 -35.34 -28.72 14.93
CA GLY A 256 -35.98 -27.47 15.37
C GLY A 256 -35.23 -26.59 16.38
N CYS A 257 -34.13 -25.97 15.95
CA CYS A 257 -33.71 -24.63 16.40
C CYS A 257 -32.55 -24.17 15.51
N THR A 258 -32.75 -23.07 14.77
CA THR A 258 -31.73 -22.43 13.93
C THR A 258 -30.46 -22.12 14.72
N PRO A 259 -29.29 -22.69 14.38
CA PRO A 259 -28.02 -22.26 14.93
C PRO A 259 -27.49 -21.08 14.13
N ILE A 260 -27.06 -20.04 14.85
CA ILE A 260 -26.28 -18.89 14.39
C ILE A 260 -25.19 -19.38 13.41
N GLU A 261 -25.28 -18.96 12.16
CA GLU A 261 -24.32 -19.28 11.10
C GLU A 261 -22.94 -18.71 11.44
N THR A 262 -22.06 -19.58 11.93
CA THR A 262 -20.63 -19.35 12.08
C THR A 262 -19.97 -19.12 10.72
N ALA A 263 -19.45 -17.91 10.50
CA ALA A 263 -18.72 -17.43 9.32
C ALA A 263 -17.36 -18.12 9.10
N SER A 264 -17.33 -19.43 8.85
CA SER A 264 -16.08 -20.22 8.76
C SER A 264 -15.86 -20.94 7.42
N HIS A 265 -16.68 -20.70 6.40
CA HIS A 265 -16.54 -21.35 5.08
C HIS A 265 -16.17 -20.40 3.92
N ASP A 266 -16.10 -19.09 4.13
CA ASP A 266 -16.18 -18.11 3.03
C ASP A 266 -14.90 -17.90 2.21
N TYR A 267 -13.74 -18.40 2.66
CA TYR A 267 -12.47 -18.16 1.98
C TYR A 267 -11.77 -19.43 1.48
N THR A 268 -12.37 -20.61 1.63
CA THR A 268 -11.79 -21.86 1.12
C THR A 268 -11.79 -21.87 -0.41
N VAL A 269 -10.66 -22.23 -1.02
CA VAL A 269 -10.58 -22.38 -2.47
C VAL A 269 -11.34 -23.66 -2.88
N PRO A 270 -12.35 -23.57 -3.76
CA PRO A 270 -13.07 -24.74 -4.25
C PRO A 270 -12.13 -25.77 -4.90
N LEU A 271 -12.38 -27.06 -4.64
CA LEU A 271 -11.56 -28.15 -5.19
C LEU A 271 -11.48 -28.11 -6.72
N SER A 272 -12.58 -27.76 -7.39
CA SER A 272 -12.63 -27.61 -8.85
C SER A 272 -11.68 -26.54 -9.40
N LEU A 273 -11.38 -25.48 -8.64
CA LEU A 273 -10.38 -24.49 -9.02
C LEU A 273 -8.96 -25.00 -8.80
N ILE A 274 -8.73 -25.78 -7.74
CA ILE A 274 -7.43 -26.39 -7.43
C ILE A 274 -7.08 -27.44 -8.48
N GLU A 275 -8.01 -28.32 -8.83
CA GLU A 275 -7.81 -29.35 -9.87
C GLU A 275 -7.51 -28.73 -11.23
N ARG A 276 -8.22 -27.65 -11.59
CA ARG A 276 -8.08 -27.01 -12.90
C ARG A 276 -6.86 -26.08 -12.99
N TRP A 277 -6.53 -25.36 -11.92
CA TRP A 277 -5.57 -24.25 -11.96
C TRP A 277 -4.49 -24.29 -10.88
N GLY A 278 -4.40 -25.36 -10.08
CA GLY A 278 -3.45 -25.48 -8.97
C GLY A 278 -1.99 -25.25 -9.38
N ASN A 279 -1.58 -25.72 -10.56
CA ASN A 279 -0.23 -25.50 -11.09
C ASN A 279 0.11 -24.03 -11.38
N ALA A 280 -0.90 -23.15 -11.47
CA ALA A 280 -0.73 -21.72 -11.70
C ALA A 280 -0.90 -20.88 -10.42
N MET A 281 -1.18 -21.52 -9.28
CA MET A 281 -1.31 -20.86 -7.98
C MET A 281 0.07 -20.68 -7.34
N ASP A 282 0.34 -19.48 -6.81
CA ASP A 282 1.43 -19.25 -5.88
C ASP A 282 0.94 -19.62 -4.47
N ILE A 283 1.44 -20.71 -3.92
CA ILE A 283 0.99 -21.26 -2.63
C ILE A 283 1.97 -20.85 -1.53
N VAL A 284 1.44 -20.30 -0.44
CA VAL A 284 2.23 -19.87 0.73
C VAL A 284 1.75 -20.54 2.02
N TYR A 285 2.65 -20.64 2.99
CA TYR A 285 2.40 -21.22 4.31
C TYR A 285 2.48 -20.13 5.39
N PRO A 286 1.96 -20.37 6.60
CA PRO A 286 2.10 -19.43 7.71
C PRO A 286 3.56 -19.04 8.03
N GLU A 287 4.52 -19.94 7.81
CA GLU A 287 5.96 -19.65 7.99
C GLU A 287 6.64 -19.03 6.76
N SER A 288 5.95 -18.92 5.63
CA SER A 288 6.50 -18.25 4.46
C SER A 288 6.80 -16.78 4.79
N LYS A 289 7.91 -16.26 4.25
CA LYS A 289 8.38 -14.88 4.46
C LYS A 289 8.05 -13.94 3.28
N ARG A 290 7.24 -14.40 2.34
CA ARG A 290 6.86 -13.67 1.13
C ARG A 290 5.56 -14.22 0.55
N CYS A 291 4.68 -13.31 0.12
CA CYS A 291 3.56 -13.57 -0.79
C CYS A 291 3.60 -12.62 -2.00
N CYS A 292 2.93 -13.01 -3.09
CA CYS A 292 2.79 -12.24 -4.34
C CYS A 292 1.95 -10.97 -4.16
N CYS A 293 2.11 -10.03 -5.10
CA CYS A 293 1.26 -8.84 -5.19
C CYS A 293 -0.21 -9.21 -5.44
N PHE A 294 -1.11 -8.78 -4.55
CA PHE A 294 -2.55 -8.84 -4.78
C PHE A 294 -3.01 -7.80 -5.81
N THR A 295 -3.78 -8.23 -6.80
CA THR A 295 -4.38 -7.37 -7.83
C THR A 295 -5.88 -7.21 -7.60
N LYS A 296 -6.52 -6.26 -8.30
CA LYS A 296 -7.98 -6.03 -8.24
C LYS A 296 -8.79 -7.30 -8.56
N SER A 297 -8.21 -8.24 -9.29
CA SER A 297 -8.89 -9.46 -9.71
C SER A 297 -8.57 -10.68 -8.85
N TYR A 298 -7.92 -10.49 -7.70
CA TYR A 298 -7.81 -11.54 -6.68
C TYR A 298 -9.21 -12.09 -6.35
N TYR A 299 -9.31 -13.39 -6.06
CA TYR A 299 -10.55 -14.18 -6.01
C TYR A 299 -11.26 -14.48 -7.35
N ARG A 300 -11.05 -13.69 -8.41
CA ARG A 300 -11.72 -13.89 -9.70
C ARG A 300 -10.88 -14.66 -10.71
N TYR A 301 -9.58 -14.37 -10.77
CA TYR A 301 -8.63 -15.10 -11.61
C TYR A 301 -7.53 -15.72 -10.74
N VAL A 302 -7.02 -16.87 -11.17
CA VAL A 302 -6.02 -17.64 -10.42
C VAL A 302 -4.60 -17.16 -10.73
N LYS A 303 -4.24 -17.07 -12.01
CA LYS A 303 -2.87 -16.77 -12.43
C LYS A 303 -2.54 -15.29 -12.22
N GLY A 304 -1.48 -15.02 -11.45
CA GLY A 304 -0.87 -13.68 -11.35
C GLY A 304 -1.70 -12.64 -10.59
N THR A 305 -2.64 -13.07 -9.75
CA THR A 305 -3.50 -12.15 -8.96
C THR A 305 -3.15 -12.07 -7.49
N GLY A 306 -2.31 -12.98 -6.98
CA GLY A 306 -1.89 -13.05 -5.58
C GLY A 306 -1.62 -14.48 -5.14
N SER A 307 -1.05 -14.64 -3.94
CA SER A 307 -0.82 -15.96 -3.34
C SER A 307 -2.07 -16.54 -2.69
N VAL A 308 -2.08 -17.85 -2.46
CA VAL A 308 -3.11 -18.58 -1.70
C VAL A 308 -2.47 -19.20 -0.46
N LEU A 309 -3.13 -19.10 0.70
CA LEU A 309 -2.60 -19.56 1.98
C LEU A 309 -3.01 -21.01 2.26
N VAL A 310 -2.09 -21.83 2.78
CA VAL A 310 -2.41 -23.14 3.35
C VAL A 310 -2.84 -22.96 4.80
N THR A 311 -4.10 -23.27 5.13
CA THR A 311 -4.69 -23.03 6.46
C THR A 311 -4.83 -24.29 7.31
N SER A 312 -4.89 -25.48 6.72
CA SER A 312 -4.86 -26.75 7.45
C SER A 312 -4.47 -27.92 6.53
N LYS A 313 -4.13 -29.08 7.10
CA LYS A 313 -4.08 -30.37 6.39
C LYS A 313 -5.32 -31.16 6.78
N VAL A 314 -6.24 -31.41 5.86
CA VAL A 314 -7.35 -32.34 6.13
C VAL A 314 -6.83 -33.75 5.87
N ARG A 315 -6.89 -34.60 6.91
CA ARG A 315 -6.80 -36.06 6.73
C ARG A 315 -8.17 -36.54 6.25
N LEU A 316 -8.30 -36.94 4.99
CA LEU A 316 -9.47 -37.68 4.55
C LEU A 316 -9.44 -39.06 5.21
N PHE A 317 -10.52 -39.43 5.90
CA PHE A 317 -10.79 -40.81 6.33
C PHE A 317 -11.04 -41.66 5.07
N SER A 318 -9.97 -42.19 4.46
CA SER A 318 -9.90 -43.47 3.71
C SER A 318 -8.72 -43.60 2.74
N PHE A 319 -7.84 -42.59 2.57
CA PHE A 319 -6.60 -42.76 1.81
C PHE A 319 -5.42 -42.09 2.52
N LEU A 320 -4.24 -42.73 2.45
CA LEU A 320 -2.98 -42.40 3.13
C LEU A 320 -2.31 -41.06 2.70
N SER A 321 -3.09 -40.06 2.26
CA SER A 321 -2.59 -38.76 1.81
C SER A 321 -3.35 -37.61 2.47
N SER A 322 -2.61 -36.71 3.13
CA SER A 322 -3.15 -35.46 3.67
C SER A 322 -3.37 -34.47 2.54
N VAL A 323 -4.58 -33.92 2.39
CA VAL A 323 -4.85 -32.87 1.39
C VAL A 323 -4.73 -31.50 2.07
N PRO A 324 -3.84 -30.62 1.59
CA PRO A 324 -3.77 -29.25 2.11
C PRO A 324 -5.07 -28.51 1.78
N VAL A 325 -5.64 -27.82 2.77
CA VAL A 325 -6.72 -26.85 2.59
C VAL A 325 -6.10 -25.53 2.21
N PHE A 326 -6.52 -25.04 1.05
CA PHE A 326 -6.14 -23.73 0.55
C PHE A 326 -7.25 -22.74 0.89
N SER A 327 -6.88 -21.61 1.47
CA SER A 327 -7.76 -20.49 1.68
C SER A 327 -7.19 -19.27 0.98
N PHE A 328 -8.06 -18.51 0.35
CA PHE A 328 -7.74 -17.14 0.05
C PHE A 328 -7.55 -16.35 1.35
N PHE A 329 -6.72 -15.32 1.30
CA PHE A 329 -6.57 -14.42 2.43
C PHE A 329 -7.80 -13.51 2.55
N ALA A 330 -8.45 -13.50 3.72
CA ALA A 330 -9.63 -12.68 3.95
C ALA A 330 -9.38 -11.19 3.59
N PRO A 331 -10.35 -10.52 2.94
CA PRO A 331 -10.19 -9.15 2.44
C PRO A 331 -9.75 -8.15 3.52
N LEU A 332 -10.32 -8.21 4.73
CA LEU A 332 -9.98 -7.30 5.82
C LEU A 332 -8.56 -7.55 6.37
N THR A 333 -8.18 -8.80 6.61
CA THR A 333 -6.89 -9.17 7.20
C THR A 333 -5.71 -8.75 6.31
N LEU A 334 -5.86 -8.96 5.01
CA LEU A 334 -4.78 -8.74 4.04
C LEU A 334 -4.70 -7.28 3.57
N TRP A 335 -5.84 -6.62 3.32
CA TRP A 335 -5.83 -5.23 2.91
C TRP A 335 -5.49 -4.30 4.06
N CYS A 336 -6.06 -4.53 5.25
CA CYS A 336 -5.80 -3.67 6.40
C CYS A 336 -4.42 -3.89 7.00
N HIS A 337 -3.82 -5.09 6.95
CA HIS A 337 -2.46 -5.26 7.50
C HIS A 337 -1.33 -5.17 6.48
N LEU A 338 -1.51 -5.51 5.19
CA LEU A 338 -0.38 -5.46 4.23
C LEU A 338 -0.33 -4.16 3.41
N ILE A 339 -1.47 -3.49 3.16
CA ILE A 339 -1.51 -2.22 2.41
C ILE A 339 -1.42 -1.03 3.36
N ILE A 340 -2.10 -1.10 4.52
CA ILE A 340 -2.02 -0.03 5.52
C ILE A 340 -0.68 -0.03 6.24
N PHE A 341 0.13 -1.10 6.29
CA PHE A 341 1.44 -1.05 6.97
C PHE A 341 2.63 -0.77 6.05
N THR A 342 2.44 -0.75 4.73
CA THR A 342 3.55 -0.54 3.79
C THR A 342 3.66 0.89 3.27
N ILE A 343 2.54 1.57 3.13
CA ILE A 343 2.47 2.99 2.76
C ILE A 343 2.81 3.95 3.93
N PRO A 344 2.59 3.63 5.23
CA PRO A 344 2.99 4.46 6.35
C PRO A 344 4.45 4.78 6.33
N TYR A 345 5.33 3.79 6.10
CA TYR A 345 6.76 4.04 6.11
C TYR A 345 7.12 5.18 5.15
N PHE A 346 6.56 5.20 3.94
CA PHE A 346 6.90 6.22 2.94
C PHE A 346 6.30 7.60 3.22
N VAL A 347 5.06 7.68 3.74
CA VAL A 347 4.46 8.98 4.12
C VAL A 347 5.04 9.49 5.44
N ILE A 348 5.34 8.60 6.40
CA ILE A 348 6.17 8.86 7.59
C ILE A 348 7.46 9.52 7.12
N MET A 349 8.13 8.94 6.13
CA MET A 349 9.42 9.42 5.62
C MET A 349 9.29 10.74 4.87
N PHE A 350 8.25 10.97 4.08
CA PHE A 350 8.03 12.22 3.36
C PHE A 350 7.81 13.45 4.26
N PHE A 351 7.18 13.26 5.43
CA PHE A 351 6.89 14.36 6.35
C PHE A 351 7.84 14.45 7.55
N LYS A 352 8.58 13.39 7.91
CA LYS A 352 9.61 13.42 8.97
C LYS A 352 11.01 13.76 8.44
N LEU A 353 11.36 13.31 7.24
CA LEU A 353 12.47 13.86 6.47
C LEU A 353 12.01 15.17 5.87
#